data_AF-A0A936T236-F1
#
_entry.id   AF-A0A936T236-F1
#
_cell.length_a   1.000
_cell.length_b   1.000
_cell.length_c   1.000
_cell.angle_alpha   90.00
_cell.angle_beta   90.00
_cell.angle_gamma   90.00
#
_symmetry.space_group_name_H-M   'P 1'
#
loop_
_entity.id
_entity.type
_entity.pdbx_description
1 polymer ?
#
loop_
_entity_poly.entity_id
_entity_poly.type
_entity_poly.pdbx_seq_one_letter_code
_entity_poly.pdbx_strand_id
1 'polypeptide(L)'
;MRWLRNFDKQKVRPVIVVAVIAVMTILALVVRSWTPDKMLSYTDLVRLPDAKSVSHVRVEGERFEVKFTDGRESTGIVGDEQARRALVDKFVATGSTVEYGALQEAPGSRAVAAIAPIVVILLLAGGAFAMHRRKNRAHFAEVGTRTSSPPVRFTDVAGMDEVKEALSETVEFLRSPERFSRLGGRPPRGVLLTGAPGTGKTLLARAVATEAGVPFLSASGSSFQEMFVGVGASRVRSLFAEARRASSCIIFIDEIDAVGRSRGRSGDSASMDHDQTLNQLLVEMDGFDHTTGIVVIASTNRVDVLDPALLRPGRFDRQVVVPLPDLRGRREILEVHARPITLEDDVDLAHVAKVTPGFSGAELANLLNEAAILAAREGAEAVELSHIDKARDKVLMGAERKSLVLDPVERRATAIHEAGHVAVALAAKHADPVHKVSILPRGRALGVTQALPERDRLLHTREFLEDQICMLMGGRAAEMVMLGTMTAGAADDIQRAATLARKMVGELGMSELGPISLTDHPNAAAHSGALIGRVDEVSRKLVESQLERACKIVESMRSGVDRLTEKLLEEDTVAGDDIVACFE
;
A
#
# COMPACT_ATOMS: atom_id res chain seq x y z
N MET A 1 -40.42 -7.96 -21.12
CA MET A 1 -39.62 -6.95 -20.39
C MET A 1 -39.51 -5.62 -21.15
N ARG A 2 -40.61 -4.88 -21.35
CA ARG A 2 -40.58 -3.55 -22.02
C ARG A 2 -41.10 -2.41 -21.14
N TRP A 3 -41.48 -2.69 -19.89
CA TRP A 3 -42.10 -1.74 -18.96
C TRP A 3 -41.14 -1.14 -17.91
N LEU A 4 -39.86 -1.50 -17.94
CA LEU A 4 -38.85 -1.05 -16.95
C LEU A 4 -37.84 -0.02 -17.49
N ARG A 5 -38.05 0.52 -18.70
CA ARG A 5 -37.11 1.49 -19.31
C ARG A 5 -37.43 2.98 -19.10
N ASN A 6 -38.58 3.32 -18.51
CA ASN A 6 -38.99 4.73 -18.31
C ASN A 6 -39.08 5.13 -16.82
N PHE A 7 -38.10 4.75 -16.00
CA PHE A 7 -37.92 5.40 -14.69
C PHE A 7 -37.06 6.66 -14.86
N ASP A 8 -37.75 7.72 -15.23
CA ASP A 8 -37.23 9.08 -15.34
C ASP A 8 -36.62 9.54 -14.00
N LYS A 9 -35.31 9.84 -14.01
CA LYS A 9 -34.58 10.33 -12.83
C LYS A 9 -35.16 11.66 -12.32
N GLN A 10 -35.94 12.39 -13.12
CA GLN A 10 -36.62 13.62 -12.68
C GLN A 10 -37.85 13.38 -11.80
N LYS A 11 -38.50 12.20 -11.87
CA LYS A 11 -39.70 11.89 -11.05
C LYS A 11 -39.39 11.34 -9.66
N VAL A 12 -38.16 10.90 -9.40
CA VAL A 12 -37.76 10.30 -8.11
C VAL A 12 -37.42 11.38 -7.06
N ARG A 13 -36.87 12.52 -7.50
CA ARG A 13 -36.55 13.66 -6.62
C ARG A 13 -37.77 14.22 -5.86
N PRO A 14 -38.93 14.50 -6.50
CA PRO A 14 -40.08 15.01 -5.77
C PRO A 14 -40.65 14.01 -4.76
N VAL A 15 -40.61 12.71 -5.05
CA VAL A 15 -41.09 11.66 -4.12
C VAL A 15 -40.21 11.58 -2.86
N ILE A 16 -38.90 11.69 -3.01
CA ILE A 16 -37.97 11.72 -1.86
C ILE A 16 -38.17 13.00 -1.04
N VAL A 17 -38.35 14.15 -1.69
CA VAL A 17 -38.59 15.43 -1.00
C VAL A 17 -39.90 15.38 -0.20
N VAL A 18 -40.97 14.84 -0.77
CA VAL A 18 -42.27 14.66 -0.07
C VAL A 18 -42.12 13.72 1.13
N ALA A 19 -41.36 12.63 0.99
CA ALA A 19 -41.11 11.70 2.10
C ALA A 19 -40.30 12.35 3.23
N VAL A 20 -39.25 13.14 2.90
CA VAL A 20 -38.45 13.87 3.90
C VAL A 20 -39.29 14.91 4.62
N ILE A 21 -40.13 15.66 3.90
CA ILE A 21 -41.05 16.63 4.50
C ILE A 21 -42.03 15.92 5.44
N ALA A 22 -42.62 14.80 5.02
CA ALA A 22 -43.53 14.03 5.88
C ALA A 22 -42.85 13.56 7.17
N VAL A 23 -41.62 13.04 7.09
CA VAL A 23 -40.83 12.62 8.26
C VAL A 23 -40.50 13.80 9.17
N MET A 24 -40.08 14.93 8.61
CA MET A 24 -39.78 16.15 9.37
C MET A 24 -41.03 16.73 10.05
N THR A 25 -42.20 16.63 9.40
CA THR A 25 -43.47 17.11 9.97
C THR A 25 -43.94 16.22 11.11
N ILE A 26 -43.79 14.89 10.97
CA ILE A 26 -44.07 13.93 12.04
C ILE A 26 -43.11 14.15 13.22
N LEU A 27 -41.81 14.36 12.94
CA LEU A 27 -40.82 14.66 13.97
C LEU A 27 -41.15 15.97 14.70
N ALA A 28 -41.56 17.01 13.97
CA ALA A 28 -41.97 18.29 14.56
C ALA A 28 -43.22 18.16 15.44
N LEU A 29 -44.20 17.33 15.04
CA LEU A 29 -45.39 17.03 15.84
C LEU A 29 -45.04 16.28 17.14
N VAL A 30 -44.10 15.34 17.07
CA VAL A 30 -43.59 14.61 18.25
C VAL A 30 -42.80 15.55 19.16
N VAL A 31 -41.96 16.42 18.63
CA VAL A 31 -41.22 17.41 19.45
C VAL A 31 -42.17 18.40 20.11
N ARG A 32 -43.24 18.83 19.42
CA ARG A 32 -44.26 19.72 19.97
C ARG A 32 -45.06 19.06 21.10
N SER A 33 -45.28 17.75 21.07
CA SER A 33 -45.93 17.05 22.19
C SER A 33 -45.01 16.88 23.42
N TRP A 34 -43.74 17.30 23.32
CA TRP A 34 -42.73 17.22 24.39
C TRP A 34 -42.36 18.57 24.99
N THR A 35 -42.97 19.70 24.57
CA THR A 35 -42.76 20.99 25.24
C THR A 35 -43.70 21.13 26.44
N PRO A 36 -43.21 21.04 27.70
CA PRO A 36 -44.07 21.20 28.87
C PRO A 36 -44.50 22.67 29.01
N ASP A 37 -45.78 22.91 29.30
CA ASP A 37 -46.25 24.22 29.74
C ASP A 37 -45.46 24.70 30.96
N LYS A 38 -45.20 26.01 31.02
CA LYS A 38 -44.32 26.63 32.02
C LYS A 38 -44.77 26.26 33.44
N MET A 39 -44.00 25.40 34.12
CA MET A 39 -44.38 24.91 35.44
C MET A 39 -44.17 25.99 36.51
N LEU A 40 -45.21 26.25 37.31
CA LEU A 40 -45.16 27.13 38.48
C LEU A 40 -44.42 26.42 39.62
N SER A 41 -43.54 27.16 40.31
CA SER A 41 -42.89 26.65 41.52
C SER A 41 -43.87 26.63 42.70
N TYR A 42 -43.55 25.86 43.75
CA TYR A 42 -44.35 25.87 44.98
C TYR A 42 -44.49 27.27 45.58
N THR A 43 -43.42 28.06 45.58
CA THR A 43 -43.44 29.43 46.11
C THR A 43 -44.36 30.34 45.30
N ASP A 44 -44.42 30.17 43.99
CA ASP A 44 -45.35 30.89 43.14
C ASP A 44 -46.79 30.49 43.49
N LEU A 45 -47.06 29.18 43.56
CA LEU A 45 -48.37 28.64 43.93
C LEU A 45 -48.88 29.12 45.29
N VAL A 46 -48.00 29.31 46.29
CA VAL A 46 -48.39 29.82 47.61
C VAL A 46 -48.76 31.31 47.57
N ARG A 47 -48.16 32.10 46.67
CA ARG A 47 -48.38 33.56 46.56
C ARG A 47 -49.59 33.93 45.70
N LEU A 48 -50.02 33.03 44.83
CA LEU A 48 -51.14 33.25 43.92
C LEU A 48 -52.51 33.51 44.57
N PRO A 49 -52.91 32.85 45.68
CA PRO A 49 -54.17 33.15 46.36
C PRO A 49 -54.22 34.61 46.84
N ASP A 50 -53.14 35.10 47.46
CA ASP A 50 -53.09 36.45 48.06
C ASP A 50 -53.25 37.57 47.01
N ALA A 51 -52.92 37.28 45.75
CA ALA A 51 -52.99 38.22 44.64
C ALA A 51 -54.37 38.30 43.95
N LYS A 52 -55.40 37.56 44.43
CA LYS A 52 -56.78 37.49 43.88
C LYS A 52 -56.87 37.26 42.35
N SER A 53 -55.84 36.66 41.76
CA SER A 53 -55.70 36.53 40.30
C SER A 53 -56.20 35.19 39.77
N VAL A 54 -56.67 34.30 40.66
CA VAL A 54 -57.03 32.91 40.35
C VAL A 54 -58.54 32.74 40.45
N SER A 55 -59.15 32.17 39.41
CA SER A 55 -60.59 31.89 39.38
C SER A 55 -60.92 30.43 39.70
N HIS A 56 -60.09 29.50 39.21
CA HIS A 56 -60.37 28.07 39.33
C HIS A 56 -59.06 27.29 39.51
N VAL A 57 -59.03 26.38 40.49
CA VAL A 57 -57.88 25.50 40.74
C VAL A 57 -58.36 24.06 40.68
N ARG A 58 -57.72 23.25 39.84
CA ARG A 58 -57.98 21.81 39.76
C ARG A 58 -56.78 21.05 40.29
N VAL A 59 -57.02 20.11 41.21
CA VAL A 59 -55.97 19.31 41.85
C VAL A 59 -56.10 17.87 41.38
N GLU A 60 -55.07 17.37 40.70
CA GLU A 60 -54.99 16.00 40.19
C GLU A 60 -53.74 15.31 40.75
N GLY A 61 -53.92 14.50 41.80
CA GLY A 61 -52.79 13.90 42.51
C GLY A 61 -51.85 14.95 43.10
N GLU A 62 -50.61 14.99 42.63
CA GLU A 62 -49.58 15.98 43.01
C GLU A 62 -49.60 17.24 42.13
N ARG A 63 -50.40 17.27 41.06
CA ARG A 63 -50.45 18.36 40.09
C ARG A 63 -51.57 19.34 40.41
N PHE A 64 -51.24 20.62 40.32
CA PHE A 64 -52.16 21.74 40.38
C PHE A 64 -52.29 22.38 39.01
N GLU A 65 -53.50 22.49 38.49
CA GLU A 65 -53.83 23.30 37.32
C GLU A 65 -54.54 24.56 37.80
N VAL A 66 -53.95 25.71 37.52
CA VAL A 66 -54.43 27.01 37.98
C VAL A 66 -54.91 27.80 36.76
N LYS A 67 -56.21 28.14 36.76
CA LYS A 67 -56.79 29.08 35.80
C LYS A 67 -56.90 30.46 36.43
N PHE A 68 -56.32 31.43 35.74
CA PHE A 68 -56.34 32.83 36.14
C PHE A 68 -57.62 33.52 35.64
N THR A 69 -58.01 34.62 36.29
CA THR A 69 -59.16 35.43 35.88
C THR A 69 -59.01 36.05 34.49
N ASP A 70 -57.78 36.13 33.96
CA ASP A 70 -57.48 36.58 32.60
C ASP A 70 -57.56 35.46 31.53
N GLY A 71 -57.93 34.24 31.93
CA GLY A 71 -58.08 33.08 31.04
C GLY A 71 -56.79 32.30 30.78
N ARG A 72 -55.65 32.67 31.38
CA ARG A 72 -54.42 31.87 31.28
C ARG A 72 -54.50 30.62 32.15
N GLU A 73 -53.84 29.56 31.72
CA GLU A 73 -53.70 28.31 32.46
C GLU A 73 -52.23 28.02 32.70
N SER A 74 -51.89 27.65 33.94
CA SER A 74 -50.54 27.22 34.31
C SER A 74 -50.64 25.98 35.18
N THR A 75 -49.60 25.16 35.16
CA THR A 75 -49.56 23.94 35.98
C THR A 75 -48.37 23.97 36.93
N GLY A 76 -48.51 23.39 38.10
CA GLY A 76 -47.42 23.23 39.07
C GLY A 76 -47.54 21.89 39.79
N ILE A 77 -46.47 21.43 40.43
CA ILE A 77 -46.43 20.12 41.09
C ILE A 77 -45.99 20.32 42.54
N VAL A 78 -46.73 19.71 43.47
CA VAL A 78 -46.46 19.72 44.90
C VAL A 78 -46.55 18.28 45.42
N GLY A 79 -45.40 17.65 45.57
CA GLY A 79 -45.31 16.24 46.01
C GLY A 79 -45.66 16.02 47.48
N ASP A 80 -45.39 16.99 48.35
CA ASP A 80 -45.68 16.84 49.78
C ASP A 80 -47.18 17.01 50.10
N GLU A 81 -47.77 16.01 50.77
CA GLU A 81 -49.20 15.95 51.09
C GLU A 81 -49.61 17.05 52.08
N GLN A 82 -48.79 17.37 53.08
CA GLN A 82 -49.10 18.41 54.06
C GLN A 82 -49.07 19.80 53.40
N ALA A 83 -48.05 20.06 52.58
CA ALA A 83 -47.91 21.28 51.82
C ALA A 83 -49.06 21.47 50.83
N ARG A 84 -49.53 20.40 50.18
CA ARG A 84 -50.66 20.41 49.24
C ARG A 84 -51.98 20.73 49.93
N ARG A 85 -52.27 20.13 51.09
CA ARG A 85 -53.48 20.45 51.88
C ARG A 85 -53.48 21.90 52.35
N ALA A 86 -52.37 22.38 52.90
CA ALA A 86 -52.23 23.77 53.32
C ALA A 86 -52.43 24.77 52.16
N LEU A 87 -52.02 24.39 50.95
CA LEU A 87 -52.18 25.19 49.75
C LEU A 87 -53.64 25.22 49.28
N VAL A 88 -54.31 24.05 49.26
CA VAL A 88 -55.74 23.95 48.93
C VAL A 88 -56.57 24.77 49.92
N ASP A 89 -56.30 24.65 51.21
CA ASP A 89 -57.00 25.41 52.26
C ASP A 89 -56.84 26.93 52.06
N LYS A 90 -55.66 27.39 51.64
CA LYS A 90 -55.43 28.81 51.29
C LYS A 90 -56.23 29.24 50.06
N PHE A 91 -56.29 28.42 49.00
CA PHE A 91 -57.09 28.74 47.81
C PHE A 91 -58.59 28.79 48.12
N VAL A 92 -59.09 27.89 48.97
CA VAL A 92 -60.50 27.89 49.43
C VAL A 92 -60.80 29.11 50.30
N ALA A 93 -59.93 29.43 51.27
CA ALA A 93 -60.12 30.58 52.17
C ALA A 93 -60.16 31.93 51.42
N THR A 94 -59.51 32.01 50.27
CA THR A 94 -59.45 33.23 49.44
C THR A 94 -60.58 33.29 48.39
N GLY A 95 -61.49 32.32 48.38
CA GLY A 95 -62.71 32.30 47.56
C GLY A 95 -62.54 31.69 46.16
N SER A 96 -61.45 30.97 45.89
CA SER A 96 -61.27 30.23 44.62
C SER A 96 -62.01 28.89 44.67
N THR A 97 -62.66 28.50 43.56
CA THR A 97 -63.27 27.16 43.46
C THR A 97 -62.18 26.11 43.23
N VAL A 98 -62.13 25.08 44.09
CA VAL A 98 -61.18 23.97 44.00
C VAL A 98 -61.90 22.67 43.65
N GLU A 99 -61.51 22.02 42.56
CA GLU A 99 -62.03 20.70 42.13
C GLU A 99 -60.94 19.63 42.18
N TYR A 100 -61.30 18.41 42.61
CA TYR A 100 -60.43 17.24 42.55
C TYR A 100 -60.74 16.42 41.28
N GLY A 101 -59.75 16.27 40.40
CA GLY A 101 -59.88 15.52 39.15
C GLY A 101 -59.05 14.23 39.14
N ALA A 102 -59.55 13.19 38.47
CA ALA A 102 -58.79 11.99 38.13
C ALA A 102 -58.35 12.07 36.66
N LEU A 103 -57.05 11.91 36.39
CA LEU A 103 -56.46 11.96 35.04
C LEU A 103 -57.18 11.00 34.09
N GLN A 104 -57.89 11.54 33.11
CA GLN A 104 -58.44 10.77 32.00
C GLN A 104 -57.60 11.05 30.75
N GLU A 105 -56.53 10.29 30.56
CA GLU A 105 -55.72 10.38 29.33
C GLU A 105 -56.54 9.90 28.11
N ALA A 106 -56.61 10.72 27.06
CA ALA A 106 -57.32 10.38 25.84
C ALA A 106 -56.67 9.15 25.15
N PRO A 107 -57.41 8.06 24.85
CA PRO A 107 -56.85 6.79 24.40
C PRO A 107 -56.11 6.83 23.05
N GLY A 108 -56.21 7.92 22.28
CA GLY A 108 -55.56 8.07 20.98
C GLY A 108 -54.06 8.40 21.03
N SER A 109 -53.54 9.00 22.10
CA SER A 109 -52.15 9.48 22.17
C SER A 109 -51.13 8.35 22.30
N ARG A 110 -51.48 7.26 23.00
CA ARG A 110 -50.61 6.08 23.20
C ARG A 110 -50.40 5.27 21.92
N ALA A 111 -51.44 5.14 21.09
CA ALA A 111 -51.35 4.38 19.84
C ALA A 111 -50.41 5.05 18.82
N VAL A 112 -50.47 6.38 18.71
CA VAL A 112 -49.62 7.15 17.79
C VAL A 112 -48.15 7.11 18.25
N ALA A 113 -47.90 7.23 19.56
CA ALA A 113 -46.55 7.16 20.12
C ALA A 113 -45.91 5.76 19.97
N ALA A 114 -46.70 4.68 20.00
CA ALA A 114 -46.21 3.31 19.84
C ALA A 114 -45.90 2.92 18.38
N ILE A 115 -46.65 3.47 17.41
CA ILE A 115 -46.56 3.07 15.99
C ILE A 115 -45.50 3.91 15.24
N ALA A 116 -45.31 5.18 15.60
CA ALA A 116 -44.38 6.07 14.92
C ALA A 116 -42.93 5.56 14.82
N PRO A 117 -42.31 4.96 15.87
CA PRO A 117 -40.93 4.46 15.79
C PRO A 117 -40.79 3.29 14.81
N ILE A 118 -41.80 2.42 14.75
CA ILE A 118 -41.81 1.22 13.91
C ILE A 118 -41.85 1.61 12.43
N VAL A 119 -42.67 2.60 12.08
CA VAL A 119 -42.78 3.10 10.69
C VAL A 119 -41.48 3.77 10.24
N VAL A 120 -40.81 4.52 11.12
CA VAL A 120 -39.51 5.14 10.81
C VAL A 120 -38.41 4.09 10.60
N ILE A 121 -38.35 3.05 11.44
CA ILE A 121 -37.39 1.95 11.30
C ILE A 121 -37.63 1.19 9.98
N LEU A 122 -38.88 0.92 9.61
CA LEU A 122 -39.21 0.25 8.35
C LEU A 122 -38.83 1.08 7.11
N LEU A 123 -39.03 2.41 7.16
CA LEU A 123 -38.61 3.31 6.07
C LEU A 123 -37.08 3.39 5.94
N LEU A 124 -36.36 3.44 7.07
CA LEU A 124 -34.89 3.42 7.06
C LEU A 124 -34.32 2.09 6.55
N ALA A 125 -34.91 0.96 6.97
CA ALA A 125 -34.52 -0.37 6.51
C ALA A 125 -34.78 -0.55 5.00
N GLY A 126 -35.93 -0.09 4.50
CA GLY A 126 -36.24 -0.10 3.08
C GLY A 126 -35.30 0.77 2.24
N GLY A 127 -34.92 1.95 2.76
CA GLY A 127 -33.94 2.85 2.14
C GLY A 127 -32.54 2.26 2.10
N ALA A 128 -32.08 1.64 3.20
CA ALA A 128 -30.79 0.95 3.28
C ALA A 128 -30.73 -0.25 2.32
N PHE A 129 -31.81 -1.04 2.24
CA PHE A 129 -31.90 -2.18 1.31
C PHE A 129 -31.87 -1.74 -0.17
N ALA A 130 -32.57 -0.65 -0.51
CA ALA A 130 -32.54 -0.07 -1.85
C ALA A 130 -31.16 0.49 -2.20
N MET A 131 -30.47 1.13 -1.26
CA MET A 131 -29.08 1.58 -1.42
C MET A 131 -28.10 0.41 -1.56
N HIS A 132 -28.26 -0.66 -0.80
CA HIS A 132 -27.38 -1.84 -0.87
C HIS A 132 -27.50 -2.54 -2.23
N ARG A 133 -28.71 -2.64 -2.79
CA ARG A 133 -28.93 -3.14 -4.16
C ARG A 133 -28.33 -2.24 -5.25
N ARG A 134 -28.24 -0.93 -5.00
CA ARG A 134 -27.65 0.05 -5.92
C ARG A 134 -26.12 0.07 -5.84
N LYS A 135 -25.56 -0.06 -4.63
CA LYS A 135 -24.11 -0.15 -4.37
C LYS A 135 -23.51 -1.42 -4.98
N ASN A 136 -24.23 -2.54 -4.91
CA ASN A 136 -23.85 -3.77 -5.62
C ASN A 136 -23.91 -3.63 -7.14
N ARG A 137 -24.82 -2.83 -7.74
CA ARG A 137 -24.76 -2.56 -9.21
C ARG A 137 -23.68 -1.54 -9.60
N ALA A 138 -23.35 -0.60 -8.71
CA ALA A 138 -22.36 0.44 -8.98
C ALA A 138 -20.92 -0.11 -8.90
N HIS A 139 -20.59 -1.00 -7.95
CA HIS A 139 -19.29 -1.68 -7.92
C HIS A 139 -19.15 -2.82 -8.94
N PHE A 140 -20.25 -3.49 -9.33
CA PHE A 140 -20.19 -4.50 -10.40
C PHE A 140 -19.92 -3.92 -11.80
N ALA A 141 -20.18 -2.62 -12.01
CA ALA A 141 -19.81 -1.94 -13.25
C ALA A 141 -18.31 -1.57 -13.31
N GLU A 142 -17.62 -1.62 -12.17
CA GLU A 142 -16.21 -1.24 -12.03
C GLU A 142 -15.26 -2.44 -12.21
N VAL A 143 -15.76 -3.67 -12.03
CA VAL A 143 -14.99 -4.91 -12.25
C VAL A 143 -14.83 -5.27 -13.74
N GLY A 144 -15.52 -4.54 -14.63
CA GLY A 144 -15.47 -4.71 -16.09
C GLY A 144 -15.05 -3.44 -16.83
N THR A 145 -14.20 -2.59 -16.24
CA THR A 145 -13.62 -1.48 -17.01
C THR A 145 -12.73 -2.05 -18.11
N ARG A 146 -13.25 -2.04 -19.35
CA ARG A 146 -12.42 -1.82 -20.55
C ARG A 146 -11.54 -0.61 -20.23
N THR A 147 -10.28 -0.85 -19.87
CA THR A 147 -9.37 0.24 -19.57
C THR A 147 -9.22 1.07 -20.83
N SER A 148 -9.78 2.28 -20.83
CA SER A 148 -9.55 3.33 -21.81
C SER A 148 -8.14 3.92 -21.68
N SER A 149 -7.17 3.08 -21.34
CA SER A 149 -5.75 3.43 -21.41
C SER A 149 -5.34 3.39 -22.88
N PRO A 150 -4.43 4.28 -23.32
CA PRO A 150 -3.92 4.22 -24.68
C PRO A 150 -3.37 2.82 -25.00
N PRO A 151 -3.55 2.33 -26.24
CA PRO A 151 -3.07 1.02 -26.63
C PRO A 151 -1.54 0.99 -26.56
N VAL A 152 -1.00 0.28 -25.56
CA VAL A 152 0.43 0.03 -25.40
C VAL A 152 0.85 -1.06 -26.38
N ARG A 153 1.90 -0.85 -27.16
CA ARG A 153 2.44 -1.83 -28.12
C ARG A 153 3.78 -2.40 -27.66
N PHE A 154 4.28 -3.43 -28.32
CA PHE A 154 5.63 -3.94 -28.04
C PHE A 154 6.74 -2.91 -28.30
N THR A 155 6.49 -1.91 -29.13
CA THR A 155 7.40 -0.78 -29.37
C THR A 155 7.55 0.15 -28.16
N ASP A 156 6.58 0.13 -27.24
CA ASP A 156 6.60 0.96 -26.03
C ASP A 156 7.24 0.21 -24.84
N VAL A 157 7.59 -1.07 -25.03
CA VAL A 157 8.32 -1.88 -24.05
C VAL A 157 9.77 -1.96 -24.52
N ALA A 158 10.72 -1.48 -23.73
CA ALA A 158 12.14 -1.45 -24.07
C ALA A 158 12.93 -2.54 -23.32
N GLY A 159 14.07 -2.99 -23.87
CA GLY A 159 15.03 -3.83 -23.14
C GLY A 159 14.57 -5.24 -22.74
N MET A 160 13.62 -5.83 -23.47
CA MET A 160 12.99 -7.12 -23.11
C MET A 160 12.77 -8.02 -24.33
N ASP A 161 13.77 -8.13 -25.20
CA ASP A 161 13.60 -8.78 -26.51
C ASP A 161 13.32 -10.28 -26.38
N GLU A 162 14.01 -11.00 -25.49
CA GLU A 162 13.78 -12.42 -25.25
C GLU A 162 12.39 -12.69 -24.67
N VAL A 163 11.94 -11.79 -23.79
CA VAL A 163 10.61 -11.88 -23.16
C VAL A 163 9.52 -11.62 -24.18
N LYS A 164 9.71 -10.62 -25.06
CA LYS A 164 8.78 -10.35 -26.18
C LYS A 164 8.72 -11.50 -27.15
N GLU A 165 9.86 -12.13 -27.46
CA GLU A 165 9.91 -13.32 -28.33
C GLU A 165 9.14 -14.48 -27.71
N ALA A 166 9.36 -14.78 -26.42
CA ALA A 166 8.62 -15.82 -25.69
C ALA A 166 7.10 -15.58 -25.68
N LEU A 167 6.67 -14.31 -25.62
CA LEU A 167 5.25 -13.94 -25.65
C LEU A 167 4.68 -13.81 -27.08
N SER A 168 5.53 -13.72 -28.09
CA SER A 168 5.10 -13.63 -29.50
C SER A 168 4.36 -14.88 -29.95
N GLU A 169 4.71 -16.05 -29.43
CA GLU A 169 3.95 -17.29 -29.64
C GLU A 169 2.49 -17.15 -29.17
N THR A 170 2.27 -16.50 -28.02
CA THR A 170 0.93 -16.28 -27.45
C THR A 170 0.15 -15.28 -28.31
N VAL A 171 0.82 -14.24 -28.80
CA VAL A 171 0.24 -13.26 -29.74
C VAL A 171 -0.19 -13.93 -31.04
N GLU A 172 0.69 -14.75 -31.64
CA GLU A 172 0.40 -15.43 -32.91
C GLU A 172 -0.76 -16.42 -32.76
N PHE A 173 -0.81 -17.14 -31.64
CA PHE A 173 -1.93 -18.04 -31.34
C PHE A 173 -3.25 -17.28 -31.29
N LEU A 174 -3.31 -16.15 -30.58
CA LEU A 174 -4.53 -15.35 -30.46
C LEU A 174 -4.94 -14.70 -31.78
N ARG A 175 -3.98 -14.32 -32.64
CA ARG A 175 -4.25 -13.79 -34.00
C ARG A 175 -4.70 -14.86 -34.99
N SER A 176 -4.21 -16.10 -34.87
CA SER A 176 -4.42 -17.15 -35.88
C SER A 176 -4.59 -18.54 -35.27
N PRO A 177 -5.63 -18.77 -34.45
CA PRO A 177 -5.81 -20.03 -33.71
C PRO A 177 -6.03 -21.24 -34.63
N GLU A 178 -6.60 -21.04 -35.83
CA GLU A 178 -6.85 -22.09 -36.81
C GLU A 178 -5.56 -22.70 -37.36
N ARG A 179 -4.50 -21.89 -37.52
CA ARG A 179 -3.19 -22.35 -38.03
C ARG A 179 -2.59 -23.41 -37.11
N PHE A 180 -2.68 -23.20 -35.80
CA PHE A 180 -2.17 -24.12 -34.78
C PHE A 180 -3.08 -25.33 -34.61
N SER A 181 -4.41 -25.11 -34.58
CA SER A 181 -5.41 -26.18 -34.41
C SER A 181 -5.34 -27.22 -35.53
N ARG A 182 -5.07 -26.79 -36.78
CA ARG A 182 -4.89 -27.69 -37.94
C ARG A 182 -3.75 -28.70 -37.77
N LEU A 183 -2.72 -28.35 -37.01
CA LEU A 183 -1.55 -29.20 -36.75
C LEU A 183 -1.64 -29.90 -35.38
N GLY A 184 -2.77 -29.79 -34.68
CA GLY A 184 -2.95 -30.33 -33.34
C GLY A 184 -2.28 -29.52 -32.23
N GLY A 185 -1.75 -28.33 -32.55
CA GLY A 185 -1.16 -27.42 -31.57
C GLY A 185 -2.24 -26.86 -30.63
N ARG A 186 -1.95 -26.87 -29.33
CA ARG A 186 -2.84 -26.34 -28.29
C ARG A 186 -2.25 -25.06 -27.71
N PRO A 187 -3.07 -24.04 -27.41
CA PRO A 187 -2.56 -22.86 -26.73
C PRO A 187 -2.12 -23.17 -25.31
N PRO A 188 -1.16 -22.40 -24.77
CA PRO A 188 -0.98 -22.33 -23.33
C PRO A 188 -2.26 -21.78 -22.71
N ARG A 189 -2.74 -22.43 -21.65
CA ARG A 189 -3.92 -21.94 -20.91
C ARG A 189 -3.56 -20.76 -20.03
N GLY A 190 -2.34 -20.77 -19.50
CA GLY A 190 -1.87 -19.80 -18.54
C GLY A 190 -0.40 -19.47 -18.75
N VAL A 191 -0.10 -18.17 -18.81
CA VAL A 191 1.27 -17.65 -18.79
C VAL A 191 1.50 -16.95 -17.46
N LEU A 192 2.52 -17.39 -16.71
CA LEU A 192 2.94 -16.73 -15.46
C LEU A 192 4.18 -15.88 -15.74
N LEU A 193 4.04 -14.56 -15.57
CA LEU A 193 5.12 -13.58 -15.59
C LEU A 193 5.73 -13.48 -14.19
N THR A 194 6.97 -13.92 -14.03
CA THR A 194 7.69 -13.85 -12.75
C THR A 194 8.81 -12.81 -12.84
N GLY A 195 9.10 -12.10 -11.76
CA GLY A 195 10.24 -11.17 -11.75
C GLY A 195 10.10 -10.09 -10.70
N ALA A 196 11.16 -9.30 -10.49
CA ALA A 196 11.18 -8.21 -9.52
C ALA A 196 10.04 -7.20 -9.75
N PRO A 197 9.55 -6.50 -8.71
CA PRO A 197 8.59 -5.41 -8.89
C PRO A 197 9.17 -4.33 -9.83
N GLY A 198 8.30 -3.63 -10.55
CA GLY A 198 8.72 -2.52 -11.41
C GLY A 198 9.36 -2.92 -12.76
N THR A 199 9.45 -4.21 -13.09
CA THR A 199 9.96 -4.68 -14.40
C THR A 199 8.94 -4.60 -15.54
N GLY A 200 7.79 -3.95 -15.35
CA GLY A 200 6.83 -3.76 -16.45
C GLY A 200 6.00 -4.99 -16.82
N LYS A 201 5.84 -5.98 -15.94
CA LYS A 201 4.98 -7.18 -16.17
C LYS A 201 3.55 -6.83 -16.63
N THR A 202 2.91 -5.87 -15.96
CA THR A 202 1.57 -5.39 -16.29
C THR A 202 1.54 -4.66 -17.64
N LEU A 203 2.59 -3.91 -17.95
CA LEU A 203 2.74 -3.17 -19.21
C LEU A 203 2.93 -4.15 -20.38
N LEU A 204 3.73 -5.19 -20.18
CA LEU A 204 3.97 -6.27 -21.13
C LEU A 204 2.69 -7.08 -21.41
N ALA A 205 1.92 -7.46 -20.40
CA ALA A 205 0.65 -8.17 -20.59
C ALA A 205 -0.37 -7.35 -21.40
N ARG A 206 -0.42 -6.02 -21.17
CA ARG A 206 -1.22 -5.10 -21.99
C ARG A 206 -0.73 -5.05 -23.44
N ALA A 207 0.59 -5.00 -23.63
CA ALA A 207 1.17 -4.99 -24.97
C ALA A 207 0.86 -6.26 -25.75
N VAL A 208 0.90 -7.44 -25.12
CA VAL A 208 0.48 -8.71 -25.73
C VAL A 208 -0.96 -8.64 -26.24
N ALA A 209 -1.89 -8.06 -25.47
CA ALA A 209 -3.29 -7.94 -25.89
C ALA A 209 -3.50 -6.95 -27.04
N THR A 210 -2.82 -5.80 -27.00
CA THR A 210 -2.84 -4.83 -28.10
C THR A 210 -2.27 -5.44 -29.38
N GLU A 211 -1.14 -6.16 -29.29
CA GLU A 211 -0.56 -6.85 -30.44
C GLU A 211 -1.51 -7.94 -30.95
N ALA A 212 -2.05 -8.77 -30.07
CA ALA A 212 -3.01 -9.80 -30.49
C ALA A 212 -4.32 -9.24 -31.06
N GLY A 213 -4.64 -7.97 -30.79
CA GLY A 213 -5.89 -7.34 -31.23
C GLY A 213 -7.12 -7.85 -30.48
N VAL A 214 -6.93 -8.37 -29.26
CA VAL A 214 -7.99 -8.96 -28.43
C VAL A 214 -8.31 -8.09 -27.21
N PRO A 215 -9.53 -8.15 -26.64
CA PRO A 215 -9.86 -7.49 -25.39
C PRO A 215 -8.94 -7.92 -24.23
N PHE A 216 -8.60 -6.95 -23.39
CA PHE A 216 -7.82 -7.13 -22.16
C PHE A 216 -8.73 -6.95 -20.94
N LEU A 217 -8.94 -8.04 -20.18
CA LEU A 217 -9.65 -8.03 -18.91
C LEU A 217 -8.63 -8.07 -17.78
N SER A 218 -8.64 -7.07 -16.89
CA SER A 218 -7.64 -6.96 -15.81
C SER A 218 -8.31 -7.13 -14.46
N ALA A 219 -7.71 -7.92 -13.57
CA ALA A 219 -8.05 -8.01 -12.17
C ALA A 219 -6.78 -7.99 -11.32
N SER A 220 -6.87 -7.48 -10.10
CA SER A 220 -5.80 -7.61 -9.12
C SER A 220 -6.07 -8.82 -8.24
N GLY A 221 -5.06 -9.61 -7.91
CA GLY A 221 -5.13 -10.76 -7.02
C GLY A 221 -5.69 -10.37 -5.65
N SER A 222 -5.29 -9.20 -5.14
CA SER A 222 -5.82 -8.66 -3.89
C SER A 222 -7.32 -8.33 -3.95
N SER A 223 -7.89 -8.09 -5.13
CA SER A 223 -9.34 -7.83 -5.28
C SER A 223 -10.22 -9.05 -5.02
N PHE A 224 -9.62 -10.24 -4.95
CA PHE A 224 -10.31 -11.48 -4.59
C PHE A 224 -10.20 -11.81 -3.10
N GLN A 225 -9.33 -11.12 -2.35
CA GLN A 225 -9.28 -11.23 -0.89
C GLN A 225 -10.31 -10.30 -0.28
N GLU A 226 -11.30 -10.86 0.42
CA GLU A 226 -12.38 -10.08 1.04
C GLU A 226 -12.68 -10.62 2.44
N MET A 227 -13.27 -9.78 3.30
CA MET A 227 -13.67 -10.21 4.66
C MET A 227 -14.87 -11.18 4.67
N PHE A 228 -15.57 -11.30 3.54
CA PHE A 228 -16.80 -12.08 3.43
C PHE A 228 -16.56 -13.37 2.64
N VAL A 229 -16.85 -14.50 3.28
CA VAL A 229 -16.69 -15.84 2.71
C VAL A 229 -17.48 -15.98 1.40
N GLY A 230 -16.82 -16.46 0.35
CA GLY A 230 -17.39 -16.77 -0.95
C GLY A 230 -17.49 -15.58 -1.91
N VAL A 231 -17.14 -14.36 -1.47
CA VAL A 231 -17.11 -13.18 -2.36
C VAL A 231 -15.97 -13.30 -3.37
N GLY A 232 -14.78 -13.74 -2.94
CA GLY A 232 -13.63 -13.96 -3.83
C GLY A 232 -13.96 -14.97 -4.94
N ALA A 233 -14.46 -16.15 -4.57
CA ALA A 233 -14.90 -17.18 -5.52
C ALA A 233 -15.99 -16.67 -6.50
N SER A 234 -16.92 -15.84 -6.04
CA SER A 234 -17.95 -15.24 -6.91
C SER A 234 -17.36 -14.26 -7.94
N ARG A 235 -16.37 -13.45 -7.54
CA ARG A 235 -15.65 -12.53 -8.43
C ARG A 235 -14.87 -13.31 -9.49
N VAL A 236 -14.18 -14.38 -9.10
CA VAL A 236 -13.48 -15.28 -10.04
C VAL A 236 -14.46 -15.81 -11.09
N ARG A 237 -15.60 -16.39 -10.69
CA ARG A 237 -16.63 -16.86 -11.63
C ARG A 237 -17.14 -15.76 -12.56
N SER A 238 -17.32 -14.55 -12.03
CA SER A 238 -17.81 -13.40 -12.80
C SER A 238 -16.80 -12.95 -13.87
N LEU A 239 -15.52 -12.88 -13.51
CA LEU A 239 -14.42 -12.54 -14.43
C LEU A 239 -14.36 -13.54 -15.59
N PHE A 240 -14.40 -14.83 -15.28
CA PHE A 240 -14.37 -15.89 -16.30
C PHE A 240 -15.66 -15.94 -17.13
N ALA A 241 -16.82 -15.66 -16.56
CA ALA A 241 -18.07 -15.51 -17.32
C ALA A 241 -18.05 -14.30 -18.27
N GLU A 242 -17.33 -13.23 -17.93
CA GLU A 242 -17.09 -12.11 -18.83
C GLU A 242 -16.15 -12.48 -19.98
N ALA A 243 -15.06 -13.17 -19.69
CA ALA A 243 -14.14 -13.68 -20.70
C ALA A 243 -14.85 -14.58 -21.72
N ARG A 244 -15.70 -15.52 -21.27
CA ARG A 244 -16.51 -16.38 -22.16
C ARG A 244 -17.43 -15.58 -23.09
N ARG A 245 -17.94 -14.43 -22.66
CA ARG A 245 -18.78 -13.56 -23.49
C ARG A 245 -17.98 -12.81 -24.55
N ALA A 246 -16.68 -12.58 -24.33
CA ALA A 246 -15.78 -11.94 -25.28
C ALA A 246 -15.24 -12.88 -26.36
N SER A 247 -15.46 -14.20 -26.22
CA SER A 247 -14.90 -15.27 -27.06
C SER A 247 -13.38 -15.30 -26.97
N SER A 248 -12.64 -14.44 -27.66
CA SER A 248 -11.17 -14.38 -27.62
C SER A 248 -10.72 -13.16 -26.84
N CYS A 249 -10.06 -13.37 -25.70
CA CYS A 249 -9.56 -12.30 -24.84
C CYS A 249 -8.38 -12.76 -23.97
N ILE A 250 -7.65 -11.79 -23.43
CA ILE A 250 -6.67 -12.04 -22.37
C ILE A 250 -7.28 -11.66 -21.02
N ILE A 251 -7.17 -12.58 -20.05
CA ILE A 251 -7.45 -12.30 -18.64
C ILE A 251 -6.10 -12.06 -17.96
N PHE A 252 -5.87 -10.88 -17.44
CA PHE A 252 -4.68 -10.53 -16.66
C PHE A 252 -5.00 -10.50 -15.17
N ILE A 253 -4.26 -11.27 -14.37
CA ILE A 253 -4.35 -11.28 -12.91
C ILE A 253 -3.01 -10.80 -12.33
N ASP A 254 -2.97 -9.56 -11.83
CA ASP A 254 -1.79 -9.04 -11.14
C ASP A 254 -1.67 -9.61 -9.73
N GLU A 255 -0.48 -9.67 -9.15
CA GLU A 255 -0.25 -10.15 -7.77
C GLU A 255 -0.97 -11.47 -7.44
N ILE A 256 -0.82 -12.48 -8.30
CA ILE A 256 -1.50 -13.77 -8.13
C ILE A 256 -1.13 -14.47 -6.82
N ASP A 257 0.00 -14.13 -6.21
CA ASP A 257 0.42 -14.59 -4.89
C ASP A 257 -0.52 -14.17 -3.75
N ALA A 258 -1.36 -13.14 -3.96
CA ALA A 258 -2.42 -12.82 -3.03
C ALA A 258 -3.49 -13.93 -2.95
N VAL A 259 -3.80 -14.62 -4.04
CA VAL A 259 -4.80 -15.71 -4.07
C VAL A 259 -4.19 -17.10 -4.17
N GLY A 260 -2.94 -17.18 -4.61
CA GLY A 260 -2.28 -18.41 -4.97
C GLY A 260 -1.30 -18.92 -3.93
N ARG A 261 -1.31 -18.42 -2.69
CA ARG A 261 -0.29 -18.77 -1.69
C ARG A 261 -0.47 -20.19 -1.18
N SER A 262 0.64 -20.94 -1.06
CA SER A 262 0.62 -22.28 -0.50
C SER A 262 0.26 -22.25 0.99
N ARG A 263 -0.58 -23.20 1.42
CA ARG A 263 -1.09 -23.40 2.79
C ARG A 263 -0.05 -23.12 3.89
N GLY A 264 -0.44 -22.32 4.89
CA GLY A 264 0.13 -22.39 6.23
C GLY A 264 -0.74 -23.31 7.10
N ARG A 265 -0.13 -24.15 7.95
CA ARG A 265 -0.87 -25.00 8.91
C ARG A 265 -1.55 -24.11 9.96
N SER A 266 -2.71 -23.54 9.66
CA SER A 266 -3.49 -22.76 10.62
C SER A 266 -4.97 -22.87 10.27
N GLY A 267 -5.73 -23.57 11.13
CA GLY A 267 -7.16 -23.83 10.97
C GLY A 267 -8.03 -22.62 11.28
N ASP A 268 -7.72 -21.47 10.68
CA ASP A 268 -8.41 -20.21 10.92
C ASP A 268 -9.44 -19.90 9.83
N SER A 269 -10.55 -19.27 10.20
CA SER A 269 -11.70 -19.02 9.31
C SER A 269 -11.35 -18.15 8.09
N ALA A 270 -10.36 -17.26 8.21
CA ALA A 270 -9.83 -16.47 7.08
C ALA A 270 -9.08 -17.32 6.04
N SER A 271 -8.50 -18.46 6.44
CA SER A 271 -7.87 -19.40 5.52
C SER A 271 -8.89 -20.10 4.62
N MET A 272 -10.13 -20.27 5.10
CA MET A 272 -11.16 -21.01 4.36
C MET A 272 -11.67 -20.25 3.13
N ASP A 273 -11.80 -18.92 3.19
CA ASP A 273 -12.22 -18.11 2.04
C ASP A 273 -11.13 -18.02 0.97
N HIS A 274 -9.87 -17.90 1.41
CA HIS A 274 -8.71 -17.95 0.53
C HIS A 274 -8.66 -19.27 -0.25
N ASP A 275 -8.80 -20.40 0.45
CA ASP A 275 -8.80 -21.74 -0.15
C ASP A 275 -9.96 -21.92 -1.13
N GLN A 276 -11.15 -21.41 -0.79
CA GLN A 276 -12.31 -21.48 -1.67
C GLN A 276 -12.07 -20.69 -2.98
N THR A 277 -11.47 -19.51 -2.86
CA THR A 277 -11.18 -18.63 -3.99
C THR A 277 -10.11 -19.23 -4.90
N LEU A 278 -9.03 -19.79 -4.33
CA LEU A 278 -8.00 -20.51 -5.07
C LEU A 278 -8.58 -21.72 -5.81
N ASN A 279 -9.34 -22.58 -5.13
CA ASN A 279 -9.95 -23.74 -5.76
C ASN A 279 -10.92 -23.35 -6.88
N GLN A 280 -11.68 -22.26 -6.70
CA GLN A 280 -12.55 -21.75 -7.75
C GLN A 280 -11.77 -21.27 -8.97
N LEU A 281 -10.61 -20.62 -8.79
CA LEU A 281 -9.71 -20.26 -9.88
C LEU A 281 -9.21 -21.51 -10.63
N LEU A 282 -8.79 -22.55 -9.90
CA LEU A 282 -8.34 -23.82 -10.49
C LEU A 282 -9.45 -24.49 -11.31
N VAL A 283 -10.68 -24.54 -10.78
CA VAL A 283 -11.84 -25.10 -11.48
C VAL A 283 -12.16 -24.31 -12.75
N GLU A 284 -12.08 -22.98 -12.71
CA GLU A 284 -12.28 -22.16 -13.91
C GLU A 284 -11.18 -22.42 -14.94
N MET A 285 -9.90 -22.44 -14.55
CA MET A 285 -8.78 -22.72 -15.45
C MET A 285 -8.87 -24.10 -16.13
N ASP A 286 -9.27 -25.12 -15.38
CA ASP A 286 -9.47 -26.48 -15.91
C ASP A 286 -10.71 -26.54 -16.82
N GLY A 287 -11.72 -25.68 -16.57
CA GLY A 287 -13.03 -25.69 -17.21
C GLY A 287 -13.14 -25.12 -18.63
N PHE A 288 -12.08 -24.50 -19.18
CA PHE A 288 -12.09 -24.03 -20.58
C PHE A 288 -11.78 -25.14 -21.58
N ASP A 289 -12.47 -25.11 -22.72
CA ASP A 289 -12.07 -25.93 -23.88
C ASP A 289 -10.93 -25.25 -24.63
N HIS A 290 -9.99 -26.04 -25.18
CA HIS A 290 -8.81 -25.55 -25.90
C HIS A 290 -9.14 -24.69 -27.13
N THR A 291 -10.40 -24.72 -27.56
CA THR A 291 -10.96 -24.02 -28.72
C THR A 291 -11.40 -22.58 -28.41
N THR A 292 -11.53 -22.19 -27.13
CA THR A 292 -12.17 -20.93 -26.75
C THR A 292 -11.32 -19.68 -26.96
N GLY A 293 -10.02 -19.78 -27.28
CA GLY A 293 -9.18 -18.61 -27.59
C GLY A 293 -9.00 -17.64 -26.42
N ILE A 294 -9.17 -18.12 -25.19
CA ILE A 294 -8.96 -17.38 -23.94
C ILE A 294 -7.59 -17.76 -23.39
N VAL A 295 -6.77 -16.76 -23.06
CA VAL A 295 -5.46 -16.96 -22.41
C VAL A 295 -5.45 -16.21 -21.08
N VAL A 296 -5.04 -16.88 -20.00
CA VAL A 296 -4.84 -16.26 -18.70
C VAL A 296 -3.37 -15.86 -18.56
N ILE A 297 -3.09 -14.59 -18.27
CA ILE A 297 -1.76 -14.11 -17.93
C ILE A 297 -1.79 -13.69 -16.46
N ALA A 298 -0.84 -14.16 -15.66
CA ALA A 298 -0.72 -13.74 -14.26
C ALA A 298 0.67 -13.18 -13.98
N SER A 299 0.80 -12.25 -13.05
CA SER A 299 2.10 -11.77 -12.56
C SER A 299 2.30 -12.05 -11.08
N THR A 300 3.54 -12.39 -10.72
CA THR A 300 3.98 -12.52 -9.33
C THR A 300 5.41 -12.00 -9.18
N ASN A 301 5.72 -11.47 -8.00
CA ASN A 301 7.10 -11.19 -7.59
C ASN A 301 7.74 -12.38 -6.86
N ARG A 302 6.92 -13.36 -6.46
CA ARG A 302 7.31 -14.48 -5.59
C ARG A 302 6.69 -15.78 -6.09
N VAL A 303 7.44 -16.50 -6.92
CA VAL A 303 7.01 -17.82 -7.41
C VAL A 303 7.14 -18.90 -6.32
N ASP A 304 8.04 -18.69 -5.36
CA ASP A 304 8.35 -19.59 -4.24
C ASP A 304 7.17 -19.83 -3.29
N VAL A 305 6.27 -18.84 -3.15
CA VAL A 305 5.12 -18.93 -2.25
C VAL A 305 3.87 -19.48 -2.91
N LEU A 306 3.88 -19.69 -4.22
CA LEU A 306 2.69 -20.12 -4.95
C LEU A 306 2.38 -21.61 -4.70
N ASP A 307 1.09 -21.93 -4.66
CA ASP A 307 0.61 -23.31 -4.59
C ASP A 307 1.07 -24.05 -5.87
N PRO A 308 1.81 -25.17 -5.75
CA PRO A 308 2.27 -25.94 -6.90
C PRO A 308 1.15 -26.42 -7.81
N ALA A 309 -0.10 -26.49 -7.33
CA ALA A 309 -1.27 -26.81 -8.13
C ALA A 309 -1.49 -25.79 -9.27
N LEU A 310 -1.15 -24.51 -9.09
CA LEU A 310 -1.26 -23.48 -10.13
C LEU A 310 -0.27 -23.70 -11.28
N LEU A 311 0.89 -24.28 -10.98
CA LEU A 311 2.00 -24.48 -11.92
C LEU A 311 1.91 -25.80 -12.70
N ARG A 312 0.83 -26.58 -12.52
CA ARG A 312 0.66 -27.86 -13.21
C ARG A 312 0.29 -27.65 -14.69
N PRO A 313 0.68 -28.58 -15.59
CA PRO A 313 0.28 -28.54 -16.99
C PRO A 313 -1.24 -28.42 -17.14
N GLY A 314 -1.68 -27.52 -18.02
CA GLY A 314 -3.10 -27.17 -18.18
C GLY A 314 -3.57 -25.99 -17.33
N ARG A 315 -2.71 -25.38 -16.52
CA ARG A 315 -2.97 -24.15 -15.77
C ARG A 315 -1.98 -23.08 -16.18
N PHE A 316 -1.06 -22.67 -15.31
CA PHE A 316 0.09 -21.84 -15.67
C PHE A 316 1.23 -22.72 -16.18
N ASP A 317 1.05 -23.24 -17.39
CA ASP A 317 1.97 -24.18 -18.04
C ASP A 317 3.16 -23.49 -18.71
N ARG A 318 3.06 -22.17 -18.98
CA ARG A 318 4.19 -21.34 -19.42
C ARG A 318 4.62 -20.41 -18.29
N GLN A 319 5.90 -20.40 -17.98
CA GLN A 319 6.52 -19.45 -17.07
C GLN A 319 7.52 -18.61 -17.84
N VAL A 320 7.36 -17.29 -17.77
CA VAL A 320 8.26 -16.33 -18.44
C VAL A 320 8.85 -15.45 -17.35
N VAL A 321 10.17 -15.56 -17.17
CA VAL A 321 10.91 -14.71 -16.23
C VAL A 321 11.15 -13.37 -16.90
N VAL A 322 10.75 -12.30 -16.24
CA VAL A 322 10.96 -10.90 -16.62
C VAL A 322 12.11 -10.36 -15.76
N PRO A 323 13.36 -10.36 -16.27
CA PRO A 323 14.52 -9.94 -15.50
C PRO A 323 14.53 -8.41 -15.28
N LEU A 324 15.44 -7.95 -14.44
CA LEU A 324 15.83 -6.55 -14.42
C LEU A 324 16.54 -6.20 -15.75
N PRO A 325 16.40 -4.96 -16.24
CA PRO A 325 17.03 -4.54 -17.48
C PRO A 325 18.56 -4.53 -17.38
N ASP A 326 19.21 -5.00 -18.43
CA ASP A 326 20.66 -4.87 -18.63
C ASP A 326 21.04 -3.43 -18.99
N LEU A 327 22.34 -3.13 -19.11
CA LEU A 327 22.81 -1.78 -19.45
C LEU A 327 22.15 -1.21 -20.71
N ARG A 328 21.99 -2.04 -21.75
CA ARG A 328 21.35 -1.63 -23.00
C ARG A 328 19.85 -1.36 -22.79
N GLY A 329 19.15 -2.25 -22.11
CA GLY A 329 17.75 -2.13 -21.78
C GLY A 329 17.46 -0.91 -20.91
N ARG A 330 18.32 -0.60 -19.93
CA ARG A 330 18.21 0.64 -19.13
C ARG A 330 18.27 1.88 -20.00
N ARG A 331 19.21 1.94 -20.96
CA ARG A 331 19.30 3.05 -21.92
C ARG A 331 18.03 3.17 -22.76
N GLU A 332 17.54 2.08 -23.34
CA GLU A 332 16.32 2.09 -24.15
C GLU A 332 15.07 2.50 -23.33
N ILE A 333 14.98 2.05 -22.07
CA ILE A 333 13.90 2.46 -21.14
C ILE A 333 13.99 3.96 -20.84
N LEU A 334 15.20 4.47 -20.54
CA LEU A 334 15.44 5.89 -20.32
C LEU A 334 15.05 6.71 -21.56
N GLU A 335 15.39 6.27 -22.77
CA GLU A 335 15.00 6.92 -24.02
C GLU A 335 13.48 7.02 -24.17
N VAL A 336 12.73 5.97 -23.82
CA VAL A 336 11.26 5.99 -23.86
C VAL A 336 10.69 6.99 -22.86
N HIS A 337 11.20 7.01 -21.63
CA HIS A 337 10.72 7.89 -20.56
C HIS A 337 11.23 9.34 -20.67
N ALA A 338 12.29 9.57 -21.45
CA ALA A 338 12.82 10.89 -21.77
C ALA A 338 11.98 11.64 -22.81
N ARG A 339 11.28 10.95 -23.72
CA ARG A 339 10.46 11.58 -24.79
C ARG A 339 9.51 12.70 -24.33
N PRO A 340 8.78 12.57 -23.21
CA PRO A 340 7.90 13.64 -22.73
C PRO A 340 8.63 14.74 -21.91
N ILE A 341 9.94 14.63 -21.68
CA ILE A 341 10.73 15.51 -20.82
C ILE A 341 11.66 16.38 -21.68
N THR A 342 11.69 17.67 -21.40
CA THR A 342 12.69 18.57 -22.00
C THR A 342 14.04 18.34 -21.33
N LEU A 343 14.92 17.59 -21.98
CA LEU A 343 16.31 17.39 -21.55
C LEU A 343 17.22 18.43 -22.18
N GLU A 344 18.30 18.78 -21.48
CA GLU A 344 19.39 19.55 -22.08
C GLU A 344 20.19 18.69 -23.09
N ASP A 345 20.79 19.32 -24.10
CA ASP A 345 21.46 18.64 -25.22
C ASP A 345 22.69 17.82 -24.77
N ASP A 346 23.27 18.12 -23.62
CA ASP A 346 24.47 17.48 -23.07
C ASP A 346 24.18 16.21 -22.25
N VAL A 347 22.90 15.89 -22.00
CA VAL A 347 22.51 14.75 -21.17
C VAL A 347 22.72 13.44 -21.92
N ASP A 348 23.81 12.74 -21.58
CA ASP A 348 24.08 11.39 -22.07
C ASP A 348 23.31 10.32 -21.28
N LEU A 349 22.19 9.84 -21.84
CA LEU A 349 21.42 8.74 -21.25
C LEU A 349 22.20 7.42 -21.16
N ALA A 350 23.25 7.23 -21.97
CA ALA A 350 24.12 6.06 -21.85
C ALA A 350 24.98 6.14 -20.58
N HIS A 351 25.42 7.34 -20.20
CA HIS A 351 26.06 7.57 -18.91
C HIS A 351 25.07 7.32 -17.75
N VAL A 352 23.85 7.86 -17.85
CA VAL A 352 22.79 7.64 -16.83
C VAL A 352 22.50 6.14 -16.64
N ALA A 353 22.45 5.35 -17.71
CA ALA A 353 22.26 3.90 -17.65
C ALA A 353 23.40 3.15 -16.93
N LYS A 354 24.65 3.65 -17.02
CA LYS A 354 25.81 3.07 -16.32
C LYS A 354 25.76 3.34 -14.82
N VAL A 355 25.35 4.54 -14.43
CA VAL A 355 25.29 4.96 -13.02
C VAL A 355 23.99 4.55 -12.30
N THR A 356 23.12 3.79 -12.97
CA THR A 356 21.86 3.23 -12.43
C THR A 356 21.82 1.69 -12.46
N PRO A 357 22.89 0.98 -12.02
CA PRO A 357 22.92 -0.48 -12.06
C PRO A 357 21.82 -1.07 -11.17
N GLY A 358 21.17 -2.13 -11.66
CA GLY A 358 20.12 -2.83 -10.93
C GLY A 358 18.76 -2.13 -10.87
N PHE A 359 18.62 -0.93 -11.44
CA PHE A 359 17.33 -0.24 -11.49
C PHE A 359 16.33 -1.01 -12.35
N SER A 360 15.11 -1.15 -11.86
CA SER A 360 13.95 -1.59 -12.61
C SER A 360 13.44 -0.50 -13.55
N GLY A 361 12.63 -0.87 -14.55
CA GLY A 361 12.06 0.10 -15.48
C GLY A 361 11.21 1.18 -14.78
N ALA A 362 10.48 0.80 -13.73
CA ALA A 362 9.72 1.75 -12.92
C ALA A 362 10.63 2.72 -12.14
N GLU A 363 11.78 2.26 -11.62
CA GLU A 363 12.74 3.13 -10.93
C GLU A 363 13.42 4.10 -11.89
N LEU A 364 13.73 3.68 -13.12
CA LEU A 364 14.24 4.58 -14.17
C LEU A 364 13.20 5.63 -14.59
N ALA A 365 11.94 5.23 -14.73
CA ALA A 365 10.85 6.16 -15.01
C ALA A 365 10.69 7.18 -13.86
N ASN A 366 10.77 6.71 -12.61
CA ASN A 366 10.70 7.56 -11.43
C ASN A 366 11.91 8.50 -11.32
N LEU A 367 13.12 8.03 -11.66
CA LEU A 367 14.33 8.84 -11.70
C LEU A 367 14.17 10.07 -12.59
N LEU A 368 13.76 9.88 -13.84
CA LEU A 368 13.57 10.99 -14.77
C LEU A 368 12.42 11.91 -14.35
N ASN A 369 11.34 11.36 -13.81
CA ASN A 369 10.24 12.16 -13.28
C ASN A 369 10.68 13.03 -12.08
N GLU A 370 11.47 12.48 -11.17
CA GLU A 370 12.03 13.22 -10.03
C GLU A 370 13.02 14.30 -10.48
N ALA A 371 13.83 14.02 -11.51
CA ALA A 371 14.71 15.02 -12.11
C ALA A 371 13.92 16.18 -12.72
N ALA A 372 12.82 15.88 -13.43
CA ALA A 372 11.92 16.89 -14.00
C ALA A 372 11.23 17.73 -12.93
N ILE A 373 10.74 17.11 -11.85
CA ILE A 373 10.13 17.84 -10.72
C ILE A 373 11.16 18.76 -10.06
N LEU A 374 12.41 18.30 -9.93
CA LEU A 374 13.48 19.07 -9.33
C LEU A 374 13.85 20.28 -10.20
N ALA A 375 14.05 20.08 -11.51
CA ALA A 375 14.31 21.15 -12.46
C ALA A 375 13.19 22.20 -12.45
N ALA A 376 11.93 21.76 -12.46
CA ALA A 376 10.77 22.65 -12.37
C ALA A 376 10.72 23.45 -11.07
N ARG A 377 11.14 22.85 -9.95
CA ARG A 377 11.22 23.52 -8.65
C ARG A 377 12.34 24.56 -8.59
N GLU A 378 13.47 24.29 -9.25
CA GLU A 378 14.60 25.22 -9.38
C GLU A 378 14.34 26.31 -10.44
N GLY A 379 13.28 26.18 -11.24
CA GLY A 379 12.90 27.13 -12.28
C GLY A 379 13.76 27.00 -13.55
N ALA A 380 14.40 25.84 -13.75
CA ALA A 380 15.19 25.54 -14.93
C ALA A 380 14.30 25.33 -16.17
N GLU A 381 14.80 25.70 -17.36
CA GLU A 381 14.08 25.54 -18.63
C GLU A 381 14.14 24.09 -19.17
N ALA A 382 15.17 23.34 -18.78
CA ALA A 382 15.40 21.95 -19.16
C ALA A 382 15.98 21.14 -17.99
N VAL A 383 15.87 19.81 -18.10
CA VAL A 383 16.45 18.88 -17.15
C VAL A 383 17.91 18.60 -17.52
N GLU A 384 18.81 19.21 -16.74
CA GLU A 384 20.26 18.98 -16.80
C GLU A 384 20.71 17.67 -16.12
N LEU A 385 21.94 17.24 -16.38
CA LEU A 385 22.56 16.06 -15.72
C LEU A 385 22.61 16.21 -14.19
N SER A 386 22.84 17.42 -13.69
CA SER A 386 22.88 17.75 -12.26
C SER A 386 21.56 17.39 -11.55
N HIS A 387 20.41 17.58 -12.21
CA HIS A 387 19.10 17.23 -11.69
C HIS A 387 18.90 15.71 -11.64
N ILE A 388 19.39 14.99 -12.65
CA ILE A 388 19.33 13.53 -12.72
C ILE A 388 20.18 12.91 -11.60
N ASP A 389 21.39 13.42 -11.37
CA ASP A 389 22.24 12.94 -10.26
C ASP A 389 21.59 13.19 -8.89
N LYS A 390 21.04 14.38 -8.65
CA LYS A 390 20.30 14.69 -7.40
C LYS A 390 19.07 13.78 -7.24
N ALA A 391 18.35 13.51 -8.33
CA ALA A 391 17.20 12.62 -8.34
C ALA A 391 17.59 11.17 -8.08
N ARG A 392 18.70 10.69 -8.66
CA ARG A 392 19.27 9.36 -8.41
C ARG A 392 19.60 9.18 -6.94
N ASP A 393 20.28 10.16 -6.34
CA ASP A 393 20.62 10.12 -4.93
C ASP A 393 19.35 10.07 -4.05
N LYS A 394 18.29 10.80 -4.44
CA LYS A 394 16.99 10.75 -3.76
C LYS A 394 16.30 9.40 -3.90
N VAL A 395 16.36 8.76 -5.07
CA VAL A 395 15.76 7.43 -5.32
C VAL A 395 16.50 6.35 -4.55
N LEU A 396 17.84 6.38 -4.54
CA LEU A 396 18.68 5.38 -3.86
C LEU A 396 18.66 5.52 -2.34
N MET A 397 18.72 6.75 -1.83
CA MET A 397 19.05 7.01 -0.41
C MET A 397 17.90 7.69 0.34
N GLY A 398 16.85 8.11 -0.37
CA GLY A 398 15.76 8.91 0.18
C GLY A 398 16.06 10.41 0.18
N ALA A 399 15.06 11.20 0.62
CA ALA A 399 15.19 12.65 0.68
C ALA A 399 16.23 13.09 1.72
N GLU A 400 16.97 14.13 1.36
CA GLU A 400 17.91 14.81 2.24
C GLU A 400 17.19 15.46 3.43
N ARG A 401 17.70 15.24 4.64
CA ARG A 401 17.12 15.75 5.88
C ARG A 401 17.70 17.10 6.27
N LYS A 402 17.35 18.15 5.53
CA LYS A 402 17.83 19.54 5.75
C LYS A 402 17.58 20.08 7.16
N SER A 403 16.60 19.54 7.89
CA SER A 403 16.28 19.96 9.26
C SER A 403 17.11 19.25 10.34
N LEU A 404 17.85 18.20 10.00
CA LEU A 404 18.69 17.47 10.95
C LEU A 404 20.07 18.12 10.97
N VAL A 405 20.28 19.01 11.93
CA VAL A 405 21.61 19.57 12.21
C VAL A 405 22.31 18.62 13.17
N LEU A 406 23.37 17.96 12.70
CA LEU A 406 24.21 17.09 13.52
C LEU A 406 25.13 17.93 14.40
N ASP A 407 25.39 17.45 15.62
CA ASP A 407 26.43 18.05 16.47
C ASP A 407 27.80 17.95 15.76
N PRO A 408 28.71 18.93 15.89
CA PRO A 408 30.02 18.88 15.24
C PRO A 408 30.82 17.61 15.52
N VAL A 409 30.67 17.03 16.73
CA VAL A 409 31.33 15.76 17.08
C VAL A 409 30.73 14.59 16.30
N GLU A 410 29.41 14.52 16.20
CA GLU A 410 28.69 13.48 15.43
C GLU A 410 28.96 13.62 13.92
N ARG A 411 29.01 14.85 13.42
CA ARG A 411 29.34 15.15 12.02
C ARG A 411 30.77 14.71 11.69
N ARG A 412 31.74 14.99 12.56
CA ARG A 412 33.12 14.53 12.40
C ARG A 412 33.24 13.01 12.50
N ALA A 413 32.51 12.37 13.42
CA ALA A 413 32.48 10.91 13.51
C ALA A 413 31.91 10.29 12.23
N THR A 414 30.86 10.88 11.65
CA THR A 414 30.29 10.47 10.36
C THR A 414 31.29 10.65 9.22
N ALA A 415 32.01 11.77 9.16
CA ALA A 415 33.04 12.01 8.15
C ALA A 415 34.18 10.97 8.21
N ILE A 416 34.63 10.63 9.42
CA ILE A 416 35.64 9.58 9.63
C ILE A 416 35.11 8.22 9.20
N HIS A 417 33.86 7.92 9.53
CA HIS A 417 33.20 6.67 9.15
C HIS A 417 33.16 6.51 7.63
N GLU A 418 32.68 7.52 6.90
CA GLU A 418 32.64 7.49 5.44
C GLU A 418 34.03 7.44 4.81
N ALA A 419 35.00 8.21 5.34
CA ALA A 419 36.38 8.15 4.88
C ALA A 419 37.02 6.75 5.09
N GLY A 420 36.56 6.00 6.09
CA GLY A 420 36.92 4.61 6.33
C GLY A 420 36.49 3.67 5.21
N HIS A 421 35.24 3.79 4.75
CA HIS A 421 34.75 3.02 3.60
C HIS A 421 35.58 3.31 2.34
N VAL A 422 35.87 4.59 2.10
CA VAL A 422 36.68 5.02 0.96
C VAL A 422 38.09 4.44 1.01
N ALA A 423 38.78 4.54 2.14
CA ALA A 423 40.14 4.02 2.30
C ALA A 423 40.21 2.52 1.98
N VAL A 424 39.24 1.75 2.48
CA VAL A 424 39.17 0.32 2.20
C VAL A 424 38.83 0.04 0.74
N ALA A 425 37.89 0.79 0.15
CA ALA A 425 37.52 0.64 -1.25
C ALA A 425 38.70 0.90 -2.20
N LEU A 426 39.51 1.92 -1.93
CA LEU A 426 40.71 2.24 -2.72
C LEU A 426 41.83 1.19 -2.59
N ALA A 427 41.95 0.56 -1.42
CA ALA A 427 42.94 -0.48 -1.19
C ALA A 427 42.51 -1.89 -1.67
N ALA A 428 41.20 -2.12 -1.82
CA ALA A 428 40.65 -3.40 -2.25
C ALA A 428 40.88 -3.60 -3.75
N LYS A 429 41.30 -4.81 -4.13
CA LYS A 429 41.70 -5.11 -5.53
C LYS A 429 40.50 -5.39 -6.42
N HIS A 430 39.42 -5.92 -5.85
CA HIS A 430 38.26 -6.38 -6.58
C HIS A 430 37.01 -5.50 -6.35
N ALA A 431 37.08 -4.55 -5.40
CA ALA A 431 36.00 -3.64 -5.08
C ALA A 431 35.64 -2.75 -6.27
N ASP A 432 34.40 -2.27 -6.26
CA ASP A 432 33.93 -1.30 -7.25
C ASP A 432 34.47 0.10 -6.90
N PRO A 433 34.81 0.92 -7.92
CA PRO A 433 35.39 2.25 -7.69
C PRO A 433 34.41 3.18 -6.96
N VAL A 434 34.95 3.97 -6.03
CA VAL A 434 34.17 4.98 -5.32
C VAL A 434 33.87 6.14 -6.26
N HIS A 435 32.59 6.46 -6.40
CA HIS A 435 32.13 7.55 -7.25
C HIS A 435 31.86 8.82 -6.44
N LYS A 436 31.32 8.69 -5.23
CA LYS A 436 30.88 9.82 -4.41
C LYS A 436 30.85 9.45 -2.94
N VAL A 437 31.21 10.40 -2.08
CA VAL A 437 31.08 10.27 -0.63
C VAL A 437 30.40 11.52 -0.06
N SER A 438 29.48 11.36 0.88
CA SER A 438 28.72 12.46 1.49
C SER A 438 28.44 12.21 2.96
N ILE A 439 28.50 13.26 3.77
CA ILE A 439 28.15 13.23 5.21
C ILE A 439 26.77 13.84 5.49
N LEU A 440 25.98 14.07 4.44
CA LEU A 440 24.64 14.63 4.57
C LEU A 440 23.63 13.52 4.91
N PRO A 441 22.78 13.73 5.94
CA PRO A 441 21.82 12.73 6.35
C PRO A 441 20.74 12.52 5.27
N ARG A 442 20.58 11.28 4.82
CA ARG A 442 19.60 10.87 3.80
C ARG A 442 18.81 9.67 4.27
N GLY A 443 17.49 9.79 4.26
CA GLY A 443 16.61 8.73 4.74
C GLY A 443 16.96 8.27 6.17
N ARG A 444 17.47 7.03 6.29
CA ARG A 444 17.93 6.43 7.56
C ARG A 444 19.45 6.53 7.78
N ALA A 445 20.23 6.90 6.77
CA ALA A 445 21.68 6.98 6.84
C ALA A 445 22.13 8.40 7.25
N LEU A 446 23.24 8.48 8.01
CA LEU A 446 23.85 9.75 8.43
C LEU A 446 24.93 10.23 7.45
N GLY A 447 25.58 9.30 6.76
CA GLY A 447 26.49 9.53 5.63
C GLY A 447 26.34 8.39 4.62
N VAL A 448 27.00 8.51 3.47
CA VAL A 448 26.98 7.49 2.42
C VAL A 448 28.22 7.54 1.53
N THR A 449 28.79 6.36 1.29
CA THR A 449 29.82 6.12 0.28
C THR A 449 29.22 5.31 -0.86
N GLN A 450 29.21 5.90 -2.06
CA GLN A 450 28.65 5.28 -3.26
C GLN A 450 29.77 4.70 -4.13
N ALA A 451 29.78 3.37 -4.25
CA ALA A 451 30.59 2.66 -5.24
C ALA A 451 29.75 2.36 -6.49
N LEU A 452 30.34 2.52 -7.67
CA LEU A 452 29.68 2.24 -8.96
C LEU A 452 30.40 1.10 -9.68
N PRO A 453 29.73 -0.03 -9.93
CA PRO A 453 30.30 -1.12 -10.74
C PRO A 453 30.60 -0.64 -12.17
N GLU A 454 31.78 -0.97 -12.67
CA GLU A 454 32.15 -0.69 -14.08
C GLU A 454 31.37 -1.56 -15.07
N ARG A 455 30.89 -2.72 -14.62
CA ARG A 455 30.14 -3.70 -15.42
C ARG A 455 29.15 -4.47 -14.57
N ASP A 456 28.04 -4.87 -15.18
CA ASP A 456 27.08 -5.80 -14.58
C ASP A 456 27.75 -7.19 -14.48
N ARG A 457 28.19 -7.57 -13.27
CA ARG A 457 28.88 -8.85 -13.01
C ARG A 457 27.84 -9.94 -12.70
N LEU A 458 27.83 -11.01 -13.49
CA LEU A 458 26.99 -12.19 -13.23
C LEU A 458 27.66 -13.21 -12.29
N LEU A 459 29.00 -13.22 -12.27
CA LEU A 459 29.80 -14.14 -11.46
C LEU A 459 30.54 -13.35 -10.38
N HIS A 460 30.31 -13.70 -9.13
CA HIS A 460 31.02 -13.14 -7.98
C HIS A 460 32.06 -14.15 -7.48
N THR A 461 33.33 -13.77 -7.52
CA THR A 461 34.40 -14.59 -6.94
C THR A 461 34.40 -14.45 -5.42
N ARG A 462 35.03 -15.41 -4.73
CA ARG A 462 35.19 -15.36 -3.29
C ARG A 462 35.92 -14.09 -2.86
N GLU A 463 37.00 -13.74 -3.56
CA GLU A 463 37.83 -12.58 -3.27
C GLU A 463 37.05 -11.27 -3.41
N PHE A 464 36.16 -11.18 -4.42
CA PHE A 464 35.26 -10.04 -4.55
C PHE A 464 34.32 -9.91 -3.35
N LEU A 465 33.70 -11.00 -2.93
CA LEU A 465 32.77 -10.95 -1.79
C LEU A 465 33.49 -10.66 -0.46
N GLU A 466 34.72 -11.19 -0.28
CA GLU A 466 35.57 -10.84 0.86
C GLU A 466 35.95 -9.35 0.85
N ASP A 467 36.31 -8.78 -0.32
CA ASP A 467 36.57 -7.34 -0.47
C ASP A 467 35.31 -6.51 -0.18
N GLN A 468 34.11 -6.96 -0.57
CA GLN A 468 32.85 -6.29 -0.22
C GLN A 468 32.57 -6.32 1.29
N ILE A 469 32.83 -7.44 1.97
CA ILE A 469 32.72 -7.51 3.44
C ILE A 469 33.74 -6.57 4.09
N CYS A 470 34.97 -6.54 3.58
CA CYS A 470 36.02 -5.63 4.08
C CYS A 470 35.61 -4.16 3.93
N MET A 471 35.07 -3.78 2.78
CA MET A 471 34.57 -2.42 2.53
C MET A 471 33.41 -2.06 3.48
N LEU A 472 32.45 -2.97 3.71
CA LEU A 472 31.39 -2.76 4.71
C LEU A 472 31.95 -2.56 6.12
N MET A 473 33.06 -3.21 6.47
CA MET A 473 33.72 -3.01 7.77
C MET A 473 34.58 -1.75 7.84
N GLY A 474 34.76 -1.03 6.73
CA GLY A 474 35.61 0.16 6.64
C GLY A 474 35.21 1.28 7.60
N GLY A 475 33.91 1.61 7.69
CA GLY A 475 33.42 2.63 8.62
C GLY A 475 33.67 2.28 10.09
N ARG A 476 33.35 1.04 10.48
CA ARG A 476 33.67 0.53 11.84
C ARG A 476 35.16 0.56 12.12
N ALA A 477 35.99 0.15 11.17
CA ALA A 477 37.44 0.15 11.31
C ALA A 477 37.98 1.57 11.53
N ALA A 478 37.48 2.56 10.78
CA ALA A 478 37.89 3.95 10.96
C ALA A 478 37.47 4.53 12.30
N GLU A 479 36.28 4.22 12.81
CA GLU A 479 35.91 4.61 14.17
C GLU A 479 36.88 4.04 15.21
N MET A 480 37.22 2.75 15.12
CA MET A 480 38.14 2.10 16.06
C MET A 480 39.54 2.71 16.01
N VAL A 481 40.08 2.96 14.82
CA VAL A 481 41.45 3.44 14.61
C VAL A 481 41.58 4.95 14.87
N MET A 482 40.62 5.74 14.40
CA MET A 482 40.71 7.21 14.41
C MET A 482 40.03 7.82 15.63
N LEU A 483 38.87 7.30 16.05
CA LEU A 483 38.13 7.81 17.21
C LEU A 483 38.48 7.07 18.51
N GLY A 484 39.02 5.85 18.43
CA GLY A 484 39.31 5.02 19.61
C GLY A 484 38.05 4.50 20.31
N THR A 485 36.90 4.53 19.63
CA THR A 485 35.60 4.08 20.17
C THR A 485 34.75 3.48 19.05
N MET A 486 33.59 2.94 19.41
CA MET A 486 32.61 2.36 18.49
C MET A 486 31.29 3.11 18.60
N THR A 487 30.72 3.53 17.47
CA THR A 487 29.39 4.16 17.41
C THR A 487 28.30 3.16 17.01
N ALA A 488 27.03 3.55 17.18
CA ALA A 488 25.90 2.78 16.66
C ALA A 488 25.69 2.95 15.14
N GLY A 489 26.42 3.85 14.48
CA GLY A 489 26.28 4.18 13.05
C GLY A 489 26.55 2.99 12.12
N ALA A 490 27.51 2.13 12.47
CA ALA A 490 27.90 0.97 11.66
C ALA A 490 26.90 -0.21 11.69
N ALA A 491 25.70 -0.05 12.27
CA ALA A 491 24.76 -1.17 12.48
C ALA A 491 24.29 -1.79 11.16
N ASP A 492 23.99 -0.96 10.15
CA ASP A 492 23.54 -1.44 8.83
C ASP A 492 24.67 -2.18 8.10
N ASP A 493 25.90 -1.66 8.14
CA ASP A 493 27.05 -2.30 7.50
C ASP A 493 27.39 -3.66 8.13
N ILE A 494 27.31 -3.75 9.46
CA ILE A 494 27.47 -5.02 10.20
C ILE A 494 26.39 -6.01 9.78
N GLN A 495 25.13 -5.58 9.69
CA GLN A 495 24.03 -6.46 9.27
C GLN A 495 24.25 -6.96 7.83
N ARG A 496 24.66 -6.09 6.91
CA ARG A 496 24.93 -6.45 5.51
C ARG A 496 26.12 -7.40 5.40
N ALA A 497 27.21 -7.11 6.12
CA ALA A 497 28.41 -7.94 6.14
C ALA A 497 28.13 -9.33 6.72
N ALA A 498 27.39 -9.40 7.82
CA ALA A 498 26.98 -10.67 8.44
C ALA A 498 26.08 -11.50 7.51
N THR A 499 25.12 -10.84 6.85
CA THR A 499 24.24 -11.49 5.87
C THR A 499 25.03 -12.06 4.69
N LEU A 500 25.96 -11.27 4.14
CA LEU A 500 26.80 -11.69 3.02
C LEU A 500 27.73 -12.83 3.42
N ALA A 501 28.39 -12.74 4.58
CA ALA A 501 29.23 -13.81 5.11
C ALA A 501 28.44 -15.11 5.29
N ARG A 502 27.24 -15.03 5.86
CA ARG A 502 26.35 -16.19 6.03
C ARG A 502 25.96 -16.81 4.70
N LYS A 503 25.67 -15.99 3.69
CA LYS A 503 25.39 -16.46 2.33
C LYS A 503 26.61 -17.14 1.69
N MET A 504 27.80 -16.56 1.83
CA MET A 504 29.05 -17.15 1.33
C MET A 504 29.30 -18.54 1.93
N VAL A 505 29.11 -18.68 3.23
CA VAL A 505 29.39 -19.93 3.97
C VAL A 505 28.28 -20.95 3.77
N GLY A 506 27.02 -20.54 3.90
CA GLY A 506 25.86 -21.41 3.97
C GLY A 506 25.22 -21.73 2.63
N GLU A 507 25.29 -20.85 1.63
CA GLU A 507 24.60 -21.03 0.33
C GLU A 507 25.57 -21.21 -0.83
N LEU A 508 26.68 -20.47 -0.82
CA LEU A 508 27.65 -20.48 -1.93
C LEU A 508 28.79 -21.49 -1.73
N GLY A 509 28.89 -22.10 -0.55
CA GLY A 509 29.95 -23.08 -0.26
C GLY A 509 31.37 -22.52 -0.27
N MET A 510 31.54 -21.21 -0.05
CA MET A 510 32.82 -20.50 -0.15
C MET A 510 33.60 -20.51 1.18
N SER A 511 33.65 -21.64 1.86
CA SER A 511 34.31 -21.76 3.18
C SER A 511 34.97 -23.11 3.40
N GLU A 512 35.67 -23.25 4.53
CA GLU A 512 36.25 -24.52 4.99
C GLU A 512 35.21 -25.63 5.23
N LEU A 513 33.91 -25.28 5.31
CA LEU A 513 32.82 -26.26 5.40
C LEU A 513 32.57 -26.98 4.07
N GLY A 514 33.15 -26.51 2.97
CA GLY A 514 32.96 -27.06 1.64
C GLY A 514 31.62 -26.66 1.00
N PRO A 515 31.24 -27.32 -0.10
CA PRO A 515 30.06 -26.97 -0.89
C PRO A 515 28.76 -27.46 -0.22
N ILE A 516 28.38 -26.80 0.89
CA ILE A 516 27.09 -26.99 1.56
C ILE A 516 26.06 -25.96 1.05
N SER A 517 24.78 -26.33 1.09
CA SER A 517 23.65 -25.46 0.73
C SER A 517 22.58 -25.52 1.82
N LEU A 518 22.53 -24.47 2.64
CA LEU A 518 21.51 -24.17 3.63
C LEU A 518 20.45 -23.26 3.01
N THR A 519 19.76 -23.73 1.98
CA THR A 519 18.68 -22.96 1.36
C THR A 519 17.37 -23.17 2.13
N ASP A 520 16.68 -22.08 2.46
CA ASP A 520 15.32 -22.07 3.01
C ASP A 520 14.30 -22.49 1.95
N HIS A 521 14.36 -23.73 1.47
CA HIS A 521 13.26 -24.29 0.69
C HIS A 521 12.13 -24.72 1.64
N PRO A 522 10.85 -24.44 1.31
CA PRO A 522 9.70 -24.84 2.15
C PRO A 522 9.62 -26.35 2.44
N ASN A 523 10.31 -27.16 1.63
CA ASN A 523 10.42 -28.62 1.75
C ASN A 523 11.84 -29.11 2.10
N ALA A 524 12.79 -28.22 2.42
CA ALA A 524 14.11 -28.65 2.88
C ALA A 524 13.97 -29.30 4.26
N ALA A 525 14.55 -30.49 4.42
CA ALA A 525 14.66 -31.12 5.73
C ALA A 525 15.36 -30.14 6.67
N ALA A 526 14.79 -29.93 7.86
CA ALA A 526 15.36 -29.05 8.87
C ALA A 526 16.85 -29.41 9.06
N HIS A 527 17.74 -28.48 8.72
CA HIS A 527 19.17 -28.67 8.90
C HIS A 527 19.47 -28.88 10.39
N SER A 528 20.47 -29.72 10.69
CA SER A 528 20.83 -29.96 12.09
C SER A 528 21.29 -28.65 12.74
N GLY A 529 20.85 -28.39 13.98
CA GLY A 529 21.27 -27.20 14.71
C GLY A 529 22.80 -27.09 14.86
N ALA A 530 23.50 -28.23 14.87
CA ALA A 530 24.96 -28.29 14.87
C ALA A 530 25.58 -27.71 13.58
N LEU A 531 24.98 -27.96 12.41
CA LEU A 531 25.46 -27.40 11.15
C LEU A 531 25.21 -25.90 11.08
N ILE A 532 24.03 -25.44 11.50
CA ILE A 532 23.68 -24.01 11.56
C ILE A 532 24.65 -23.28 12.48
N GLY A 533 24.91 -23.81 13.68
CA GLY A 533 25.88 -23.22 14.60
C GLY A 533 27.31 -23.15 14.04
N ARG A 534 27.73 -24.15 13.25
CA ARG A 534 29.02 -24.11 12.55
C ARG A 534 29.07 -23.04 11.46
N VAL A 535 28.00 -22.86 10.69
CA VAL A 535 27.91 -21.80 9.68
C VAL A 535 27.98 -20.44 10.32
N ASP A 536 27.24 -20.22 11.41
CA ASP A 536 27.24 -18.94 12.13
C ASP A 536 28.63 -18.61 12.68
N GLU A 537 29.33 -19.61 13.24
CA GLU A 537 30.69 -19.45 13.75
C GLU A 537 31.72 -19.12 12.65
N VAL A 538 31.67 -19.83 11.52
CA VAL A 538 32.57 -19.56 10.38
C VAL A 538 32.26 -18.19 9.76
N SER A 539 30.99 -17.80 9.69
CA SER A 539 30.56 -16.49 9.20
C SER A 539 31.07 -15.36 10.10
N ARG A 540 30.99 -15.54 11.43
CA ARG A 540 31.54 -14.59 12.42
C ARG A 540 33.05 -14.41 12.24
N LYS A 541 33.80 -15.51 12.14
CA LYS A 541 35.26 -15.46 11.90
C LYS A 541 35.62 -14.75 10.60
N LEU A 542 34.83 -14.97 9.55
CA LEU A 542 35.03 -14.28 8.27
C LEU A 542 34.89 -12.76 8.43
N VAL A 543 33.80 -12.29 9.05
CA VAL A 543 33.59 -10.85 9.29
C VAL A 543 34.69 -10.26 10.19
N GLU A 544 35.08 -10.95 11.26
CA GLU A 544 36.17 -10.51 12.15
C GLU A 544 37.49 -10.38 11.40
N SER A 545 37.83 -11.36 10.55
CA SER A 545 39.06 -11.31 9.75
C SER A 545 39.08 -10.14 8.76
N GLN A 546 37.93 -9.80 8.18
CA GLN A 546 37.82 -8.66 7.26
C GLN A 546 37.81 -7.32 8.01
N LEU A 547 37.29 -7.26 9.24
CA LEU A 547 37.40 -6.09 10.10
C LEU A 547 38.86 -5.82 10.50
N GLU A 548 39.60 -6.85 10.90
CA GLU A 548 41.05 -6.71 11.20
C GLU A 548 41.84 -6.24 9.97
N ARG A 549 41.50 -6.75 8.79
CA ARG A 549 42.08 -6.30 7.53
C ARG A 549 41.73 -4.83 7.25
N ALA A 550 40.48 -4.43 7.45
CA ALA A 550 40.04 -3.05 7.29
C ALA A 550 40.78 -2.10 8.25
N CYS A 551 40.96 -2.48 9.53
CA CYS A 551 41.74 -1.69 10.49
C CYS A 551 43.18 -1.47 10.01
N LYS A 552 43.86 -2.51 9.53
CA LYS A 552 45.23 -2.39 8.99
C LYS A 552 45.30 -1.46 7.78
N ILE A 553 44.31 -1.52 6.90
CA ILE A 553 44.22 -0.63 5.74
C ILE A 553 44.05 0.82 6.21
N VAL A 554 43.09 1.09 7.09
CA VAL A 554 42.81 2.42 7.63
C VAL A 554 44.03 2.97 8.38
N GLU A 555 44.72 2.16 9.18
CA GLU A 555 45.97 2.54 9.83
C GLU A 555 47.05 2.92 8.83
N SER A 556 47.21 2.16 7.74
CA SER A 556 48.21 2.44 6.70
C SER A 556 47.90 3.69 5.88
N MET A 557 46.62 4.03 5.71
CA MET A 557 46.13 5.17 4.94
C MET A 557 45.63 6.32 5.84
N ARG A 558 46.07 6.36 7.09
CA ARG A 558 45.60 7.29 8.13
C ARG A 558 45.63 8.76 7.68
N SER A 559 46.72 9.20 7.07
CA SER A 559 46.86 10.58 6.57
C SER A 559 45.84 10.90 5.48
N GLY A 560 45.52 9.94 4.61
CA GLY A 560 44.50 10.13 3.58
C GLY A 560 43.09 10.20 4.16
N VAL A 561 42.80 9.38 5.17
CA VAL A 561 41.53 9.42 5.92
C VAL A 561 41.35 10.78 6.61
N ASP A 562 42.40 11.31 7.26
CA ASP A 562 42.34 12.64 7.87
C ASP A 562 42.08 13.75 6.83
N ARG A 563 42.78 13.73 5.69
CA ARG A 563 42.58 14.73 4.62
C ARG A 563 41.17 14.67 4.04
N LEU A 564 40.66 13.47 3.75
CA LEU A 564 39.29 13.32 3.26
C LEU A 564 38.25 13.74 4.31
N THR A 565 38.50 13.45 5.58
CA THR A 565 37.63 13.88 6.69
C THR A 565 37.50 15.39 6.73
N GLU A 566 38.61 16.12 6.68
CA GLU A 566 38.59 17.60 6.68
C GLU A 566 37.88 18.15 5.44
N LYS A 567 38.17 17.59 4.25
CA LYS A 567 37.48 17.99 3.01
C LYS A 567 35.96 17.74 3.09
N LEU A 568 35.53 16.62 3.67
CA LEU A 568 34.11 16.32 3.89
C LEU A 568 33.44 17.29 4.86
N LEU A 569 34.16 17.78 5.88
CA LEU A 569 33.65 18.78 6.81
C LEU A 569 33.51 20.17 6.16
N GLU A 570 34.32 20.47 5.15
CA GLU A 570 34.25 21.71 4.36
C GLU A 570 33.17 21.67 3.28
N GLU A 571 33.13 20.61 2.47
CA GLU A 571 32.33 20.52 1.24
C GLU A 571 31.05 19.69 1.38
N ASP A 572 30.84 19.01 2.51
CA ASP A 572 29.76 18.03 2.78
C ASP A 572 29.74 16.78 1.88
N THR A 573 30.22 16.90 0.64
CA THR A 573 30.16 15.90 -0.40
C THR A 573 31.36 16.04 -1.33
N VAL A 574 32.07 14.94 -1.56
CA VAL A 574 33.26 14.89 -2.43
C VAL A 574 33.04 13.82 -3.50
N ALA A 575 33.48 14.08 -4.73
CA ALA A 575 33.26 13.21 -5.89
C ALA A 575 34.57 12.65 -6.47
N GLY A 576 34.51 11.44 -7.03
CA GLY A 576 35.51 10.78 -7.87
C GLY A 576 36.97 11.22 -7.69
N ASP A 577 37.48 11.99 -8.66
CA ASP A 577 38.90 12.36 -8.75
C ASP A 577 39.41 13.11 -7.51
N ASP A 578 38.55 13.94 -6.89
CA ASP A 578 38.86 14.64 -5.66
C ASP A 578 39.03 13.71 -4.46
N ILE A 579 38.38 12.54 -4.48
CA ILE A 579 38.54 11.51 -3.47
C ILE A 579 39.93 10.89 -3.61
N VAL A 580 40.33 10.51 -4.82
CA VAL A 580 41.62 9.87 -5.09
C VAL A 580 42.77 10.81 -4.69
N ALA A 581 42.67 12.09 -5.02
CA ALA A 581 43.65 13.11 -4.65
C ALA A 581 43.87 13.23 -3.13
N CYS A 582 42.89 12.87 -2.29
CA CYS A 582 43.06 12.85 -0.84
C CYS A 582 43.94 11.70 -0.33
N PHE A 583 44.18 10.64 -1.13
CA PHE A 583 44.95 9.45 -0.74
C PHE A 583 46.31 9.33 -1.44
N GLU A 584 46.61 10.21 -2.39
CA GLU A 584 47.96 10.45 -2.94
C GLU A 584 48.81 11.30 -1.97
#